data_AF-A0A4S2HCP1-F1
#
_entry.id   AF-A0A4S2HCP1-F1
#
_cell.length_a   1.000
_cell.length_b   1.000
_cell.length_c   1.000
_cell.angle_alpha   90.00
_cell.angle_beta   90.00
_cell.angle_gamma   90.00
#
_symmetry.space_group_name_H-M   'P 1'
#
loop_
_entity.id
_entity.type
_entity.pdbx_description
1 polymer ?
#
loop_
_entity_poly.entity_id
_entity_poly.type
_entity_poly.pdbx_seq_one_letter_code
_entity_poly.pdbx_strand_id
1 'polypeptide(L)' 'MAAITLQTAKKHLDMWLEAESEVAINQAYTIGGKSFTRADLGEIRKQIEYWSNKVQELENIAKRKGRNRIYRVVPRDL' A
#
# COMPACT_ATOMS: atom_id res chain seq x y z
N MET A 1 16.20 0.67 4.85
CA MET A 1 15.84 0.23 3.49
C MET A 1 14.47 -0.41 3.59
N ALA A 2 13.46 0.08 2.87
CA ALA A 2 12.13 -0.53 2.94
C ALA A 2 12.24 -1.96 2.40
N ALA A 3 11.90 -2.96 3.23
CA ALA A 3 11.95 -4.38 2.84
C ALA A 3 10.96 -4.71 1.69
N ILE A 4 10.02 -3.80 1.41
CA ILE A 4 9.01 -3.92 0.37
C ILE A 4 9.23 -2.79 -0.64
N THR A 5 9.41 -3.15 -1.91
CA THR A 5 9.50 -2.18 -3.00
C THR A 5 8.12 -1.67 -3.40
N LEU A 6 8.04 -0.48 -3.98
CA LEU A 6 6.78 0.08 -4.50
C LEU A 6 6.10 -0.84 -5.51
N GLN A 7 6.87 -1.53 -6.36
CA GLN A 7 6.34 -2.48 -7.33
C GLN A 7 5.71 -3.69 -6.64
N THR A 8 6.34 -4.22 -5.59
CA THR A 8 5.81 -5.32 -4.79
C THR A 8 4.50 -4.90 -4.09
N ALA A 9 4.46 -3.70 -3.51
CA ALA A 9 3.26 -3.20 -2.85
C ALA A 9 2.08 -3.03 -3.82
N LYS A 10 2.32 -2.52 -5.05
CA LYS A 10 1.29 -2.42 -6.09
C LYS A 10 0.76 -3.78 -6.52
N LYS A 11 1.65 -4.76 -6.76
CA LYS A 11 1.24 -6.13 -7.09
C LYS A 11 0.35 -6.76 -6.02
N HIS A 12 0.66 -6.54 -4.74
CA HIS A 12 -0.20 -7.02 -3.67
C HIS A 12 -1.54 -6.30 -3.65
N LEU A 13 -1.57 -4.97 -3.80
CA LEU A 13 -2.81 -4.22 -3.86
C LEU A 13 -3.73 -4.71 -4.98
N ASP A 14 -3.19 -4.91 -6.19
CA ASP A 14 -3.94 -5.42 -7.34
C ASP A 14 -4.52 -6.81 -7.07
N MET A 15 -3.70 -7.71 -6.49
CA MET A 15 -4.15 -9.05 -6.09
C MET A 15 -5.31 -9.01 -5.08
N TRP A 16 -5.29 -8.08 -4.12
CA TRP A 16 -6.37 -7.94 -3.14
C TRP A 16 -7.64 -7.33 -3.74
N LEU A 17 -7.52 -6.42 -4.71
CA LEU A 17 -8.67 -5.86 -5.44
C LEU A 17 -9.35 -6.92 -6.31
N GLU A 18 -8.57 -7.76 -6.98
CA GLU A 18 -9.08 -8.91 -7.73
C GLU A 18 -9.81 -9.89 -6.81
N ALA A 19 -9.23 -10.16 -5.63
CA ALA A 19 -9.86 -10.99 -4.60
C ALA A 19 -11.22 -10.42 -4.13
N GLU A 20 -11.31 -9.11 -3.91
CA GLU A 20 -12.57 -8.47 -3.53
C GLU A 20 -13.64 -8.66 -4.61
N SER A 21 -13.28 -8.47 -5.89
CA SER A 21 -14.20 -8.67 -7.02
C SER A 21 -14.67 -10.12 -7.13
N GLU A 22 -13.75 -11.08 -7.01
CA GLU A 22 -14.08 -12.51 -7.08
C GLU A 22 -14.92 -12.97 -5.89
N VAL A 23 -14.60 -12.54 -4.66
CA VAL A 23 -15.40 -12.85 -3.46
C VAL A 23 -16.75 -12.14 -3.46
N ALA A 24 -16.88 -11.00 -4.14
CA ALA A 24 -18.17 -10.36 -4.33
C ALA A 24 -19.09 -11.15 -5.28
N ILE A 25 -18.51 -11.84 -6.26
CA ILE A 25 -19.22 -12.65 -7.27
C ILE A 25 -19.46 -14.09 -6.76
N ASN A 26 -18.44 -14.70 -6.16
CA ASN A 26 -18.38 -16.10 -5.75
C ASN A 26 -18.46 -16.26 -4.23
N GLN A 27 -18.88 -17.44 -3.75
CA GLN A 27 -18.99 -17.70 -2.31
C GLN A 27 -17.63 -17.82 -1.60
N ALA A 28 -16.56 -18.20 -2.32
CA ALA A 28 -15.20 -18.37 -1.78
C ALA A 28 -14.12 -18.24 -2.87
N TYR A 29 -12.91 -17.78 -2.49
CA TYR A 29 -11.73 -17.60 -3.35
C TYR A 29 -10.44 -17.84 -2.57
N THR A 30 -9.39 -18.37 -3.20
CA THR A 30 -8.15 -18.78 -2.49
C THR A 30 -6.93 -18.01 -3.00
N ILE A 31 -6.28 -17.22 -2.14
CA ILE A 31 -4.99 -16.55 -2.42
C ILE A 31 -3.90 -17.09 -1.51
N GLY A 32 -2.79 -17.55 -2.08
CA GLY A 32 -1.57 -17.87 -1.34
C GLY A 32 -1.78 -18.90 -0.20
N GLY A 33 -2.67 -19.88 -0.42
CA GLY A 33 -3.01 -20.90 0.58
C GLY A 33 -4.02 -20.46 1.65
N LYS A 34 -4.50 -19.21 1.61
CA LYS A 34 -5.60 -18.73 2.46
C LYS A 34 -6.89 -18.70 1.63
N SER A 35 -7.93 -19.35 2.13
CA SER A 35 -9.27 -19.29 1.56
C SER A 35 -10.03 -18.11 2.15
N PHE A 36 -10.64 -17.29 1.31
CA PHE A 36 -11.46 -16.15 1.66
C PHE A 36 -12.90 -16.44 1.27
N THR A 37 -13.84 -16.17 2.18
CA THR A 37 -15.28 -16.31 1.91
C THR A 37 -15.95 -14.94 1.87
N ARG A 38 -17.18 -14.89 1.36
CA ARG A 38 -17.96 -13.65 1.32
C ARG A 38 -18.16 -12.99 2.69
N ALA A 39 -18.16 -13.77 3.77
CA ALA A 39 -18.23 -13.25 5.14
C ALA A 39 -16.95 -12.49 5.56
N ASP A 40 -15.81 -12.79 4.92
CA ASP A 40 -14.49 -12.24 5.25
C ASP A 40 -14.14 -10.98 4.44
N LEU A 41 -15.09 -10.42 3.68
CA LEU A 41 -14.92 -9.17 2.92
C LEU A 41 -14.35 -8.01 3.77
N GLY A 42 -14.66 -8.00 5.06
CA GLY A 42 -14.11 -7.02 6.01
C GLY A 42 -12.59 -7.13 6.17
N GLU A 43 -12.01 -8.33 6.14
CA GLU A 43 -10.57 -8.54 6.21
C GLU A 43 -9.88 -8.15 4.90
N ILE A 44 -10.47 -8.51 3.76
CA ILE A 44 -9.97 -8.15 2.44
C ILE A 44 -9.87 -6.62 2.31
N ARG A 45 -10.93 -5.90 2.70
CA ARG A 45 -10.93 -4.42 2.68
C ARG A 45 -9.87 -3.81 3.58
N LYS A 46 -9.66 -4.35 4.79
CA LYS A 46 -8.57 -3.90 5.68
C LYS A 46 -7.20 -4.09 5.03
N GLN A 47 -6.99 -5.19 4.31
CA GLN A 47 -5.75 -5.42 3.58
C GLN A 47 -5.58 -4.46 2.40
N ILE A 48 -6.64 -4.21 1.62
CA ILE A 48 -6.63 -3.21 0.54
C ILE A 48 -6.24 -1.84 1.09
N GLU A 49 -6.86 -1.40 2.20
CA GLU A 49 -6.55 -0.13 2.83
C GLU A 49 -5.09 -0.07 3.30
N TYR A 50 -4.60 -1.12 3.96
CA TYR A 50 -3.21 -1.22 4.40
C TYR A 50 -2.22 -1.09 3.22
N TRP A 51 -2.43 -1.85 2.14
CA TRP A 51 -1.55 -1.82 0.97
C TRP A 51 -1.66 -0.50 0.20
N SER A 52 -2.84 0.09 0.09
CA SER A 52 -3.03 1.41 -0.52
C SER A 52 -2.27 2.49 0.24
N ASN A 53 -2.39 2.51 1.58
CA ASN A 53 -1.62 3.40 2.43
C ASN A 53 -0.12 3.18 2.29
N LYS A 54 0.33 1.92 2.19
CA LYS A 54 1.75 1.58 1.99
C LYS A 54 2.27 2.04 0.63
N VAL A 55 1.49 1.90 -0.44
CA VAL A 55 1.85 2.40 -1.78
C VAL A 55 1.96 3.92 -1.75
N GLN A 56 1.01 4.62 -1.12
CA GLN A 56 1.07 6.07 -0.99
C GLN A 56 2.28 6.52 -0.18
N GLU A 57 2.60 5.85 0.93
CA GLU A 57 3.79 6.13 1.72
C GLU A 57 5.07 5.97 0.88
N LEU A 58 5.20 4.84 0.17
CA LEU A 58 6.36 4.55 -0.69
C LEU A 58 6.46 5.52 -1.87
N GLU A 59 5.33 5.89 -2.48
CA GLU A 59 5.28 6.91 -3.54
C GLU A 59 5.70 8.27 -3.01
N ASN A 60 5.22 8.66 -1.84
CA ASN A 60 5.58 9.92 -1.20
C ASN A 60 7.07 9.93 -0.83
N ILE A 61 7.63 8.83 -0.33
CA ILE A 61 9.06 8.69 -0.06
C ILE A 61 9.86 8.81 -1.37
N ALA A 62 9.44 8.12 -2.43
CA ALA A 62 10.08 8.16 -3.74
C ALA A 62 10.03 9.56 -4.37
N LYS A 63 8.88 10.24 -4.30
CA LYS A 63 8.67 11.60 -4.80
C LYS A 63 9.43 12.64 -3.97
N ARG A 64 9.45 12.49 -2.64
CA ARG A 64 10.06 13.48 -1.74
C ARG A 64 11.58 13.36 -1.60
N LYS A 65 12.25 12.32 -2.14
CA LYS A 65 13.73 12.16 -2.14
C LYS A 65 14.43 12.70 -0.85
N GLY A 66 13.91 12.37 0.34
CA GLY A 66 14.49 12.79 1.62
C GLY A 66 14.37 14.28 1.98
N ARG A 67 13.43 15.02 1.41
CA ARG A 67 13.31 16.47 1.60
C ARG A 67 12.45 16.83 2.83
N ASN A 68 12.94 16.47 4.00
CA ASN A 68 12.68 17.23 5.23
C ASN A 68 13.96 18.05 5.54
N ARG A 69 14.45 18.80 4.55
CA ARG A 69 15.60 19.69 4.72
C ARG A 69 15.10 21.03 5.25
N ILE A 70 15.20 21.22 6.55
CA ILE A 70 15.01 22.53 7.18
C ILE A 70 16.23 23.39 6.79
N TYR A 71 16.02 24.41 5.98
CA TYR A 71 17.05 25.38 5.64
C TYR A 71 16.90 26.60 6.56
N ARG A 72 17.91 26.87 7.39
CA ARG A 72 18.01 28.11 8.17
C ARG A 72 18.98 29.04 7.46
N VAL A 73 18.45 30.13 6.92
CA VAL A 73 19.26 31.22 6.35
C VAL A 73 19.40 32.29 7.43
N VAL A 74 20.64 32.61 7.80
CA VAL A 74 20.97 33.75 8.65
C VAL A 74 21.71 34.75 7.77
N PRO A 75 21.14 35.93 7.47
CA PRO A 75 21.88 37.00 6.84
C PRO A 75 23.05 37.38 7.76
N ARG A 76 24.27 37.27 7.25
CA ARG A 76 25.45 37.86 7.87
C ARG A 76 25.83 39.04 7.02
N ASP A 77 25.70 40.24 7.57
CA ASP A 77 26.30 41.43 7.01
C ASP A 77 27.82 41.31 7.19
N LEU A 78 28.54 41.50 6.08
CA LEU A 78 29.99 41.71 6.02
C LEU A 78 30.27 43.21 6.03
#